data_AF-A0A953P7M5-F1
#
_entry.id   AF-A0A953P7M5-F1
#
_cell.length_a   1.000
_cell.length_b   1.000
_cell.length_c   1.000
_cell.angle_alpha   90.00
_cell.angle_beta   90.00
_cell.angle_gamma   90.00
#
_symmetry.space_group_name_H-M   'P 1'
#
loop_
_entity.id
_entity.type
_entity.pdbx_description
1 polymer ?
#
loop_
_entity_poly.entity_id
_entity_poly.type
_entity_poly.pdbx_seq_one_letter_code
_entity_poly.pdbx_strand_id
1 'polypeptide(L)'
;MERRGQRRLSGASAGAQKQIFLIGKLYGRKQQATMNYFSKLRLVMVIFCGILVTTILLREEIAWRRERGRLEAEIRAAQAVAREAGSRQRQRESELQQALRQIAERKLQVNTPREVVEAFPRVLPLPAPITLPAEEARQPEGPQANGASAQALAVKLPAATLPVEDLKPLYDFTLDCQACKARLAASEATLADERQKSLAVERELAAEAKLARGGGFWRRAERAAKWFVVGAAAGAIAASARR
;
A
#
# COMPACT_ATOMS: atom_id res chain seq x y z
N MET A 1 99.72 30.61 15.76
CA MET A 1 100.09 30.86 17.17
C MET A 1 98.81 31.07 17.95
N GLU A 2 98.49 30.20 18.92
CA GLU A 2 97.55 30.36 20.07
C GLU A 2 97.13 28.96 20.51
N ARG A 3 97.94 28.22 21.27
CA ARG A 3 98.11 28.25 22.74
C ARG A 3 96.82 28.28 23.58
N ARG A 4 96.50 27.08 24.09
CA ARG A 4 96.20 26.74 25.50
C ARG A 4 94.83 27.15 26.06
N GLY A 5 94.12 26.17 26.63
CA GLY A 5 93.29 26.50 27.79
C GLY A 5 92.17 25.57 28.26
N GLN A 6 92.06 24.30 27.86
CA GLN A 6 91.08 23.40 28.49
C GLN A 6 91.64 22.78 29.77
N ARG A 7 91.44 23.50 30.89
CA ARG A 7 91.66 22.97 32.24
C ARG A 7 90.56 21.97 32.59
N ARG A 8 91.01 20.76 32.93
CA ARG A 8 90.23 19.73 33.62
C ARG A 8 89.80 20.28 34.98
N LEU A 9 88.50 20.38 35.22
CA LEU A 9 87.93 20.44 36.57
C LEU A 9 87.48 19.02 36.92
N SER A 10 88.43 18.25 37.43
CA SER A 10 88.16 17.04 38.20
C SER A 10 88.08 17.45 39.66
N GLY A 11 87.03 17.00 40.35
CA GLY A 11 86.97 17.05 41.81
C GLY A 11 85.96 18.05 42.36
N ALA A 12 84.70 17.63 42.46
CA ALA A 12 83.88 17.92 43.64
C ALA A 12 82.62 17.03 43.66
N SER A 13 82.40 16.39 44.81
CA SER A 13 81.09 15.94 45.31
C SER A 13 80.53 14.58 44.87
N ALA A 14 81.33 13.51 45.03
CA ALA A 14 80.80 12.14 45.11
C ALA A 14 79.79 11.91 46.28
N GLY A 15 79.64 12.88 47.20
CA GLY A 15 78.67 12.84 48.31
C GLY A 15 77.32 13.50 48.05
N ALA A 16 77.23 14.51 47.17
CA ALA A 16 75.98 15.24 46.92
C ALA A 16 75.06 14.53 45.91
N GLN A 17 75.65 13.71 45.03
CA GLN A 17 74.94 12.99 43.99
C GLN A 17 74.11 11.79 44.53
N LYS A 18 74.46 11.25 45.70
CA LYS A 18 73.72 10.14 46.34
C LYS A 18 72.41 10.59 47.02
N GLN A 19 72.34 11.81 47.55
CA GLN A 19 71.14 12.32 48.23
C GLN A 19 70.02 12.70 47.23
N ILE A 20 70.36 13.29 46.08
CA ILE A 20 69.39 13.61 45.02
C ILE A 20 68.76 12.34 44.41
N PHE A 21 69.53 11.24 44.35
CA PHE A 21 69.05 9.96 43.80
C PHE A 21 68.03 9.25 44.71
N LEU A 22 68.08 9.46 46.03
CA LEU A 22 67.14 8.87 46.98
C LEU A 22 65.78 9.59 47.02
N ILE A 23 65.77 10.92 46.90
CA ILE A 23 64.53 11.72 46.84
C ILE A 23 63.76 11.44 45.54
N GLY A 24 64.45 11.27 44.41
CA GLY A 24 63.82 10.88 43.14
C GLY A 24 63.17 9.48 43.16
N LYS A 25 63.75 8.52 43.90
CA LYS A 25 63.22 7.14 44.00
C LYS A 25 61.93 7.03 44.83
N LEU A 26 61.75 7.91 45.82
CA LEU A 26 60.51 7.95 46.62
C LEU A 26 59.36 8.63 45.85
N TYR A 27 59.66 9.64 45.02
CA TYR A 27 58.65 10.27 44.15
C TYR A 27 58.21 9.34 42.99
N GLY A 28 59.13 8.57 42.40
CA GLY A 28 58.81 7.62 41.31
C GLY A 28 57.92 6.44 41.73
N ARG A 29 58.05 5.94 42.97
CA ARG A 29 57.22 4.81 43.47
C ARG A 29 55.76 5.18 43.72
N LYS A 30 55.48 6.41 44.18
CA LYS A 30 54.08 6.89 44.31
C LYS A 30 53.44 7.15 42.94
N GLN A 31 54.21 7.61 41.95
CA GLN A 31 53.72 7.80 40.58
C GLN A 31 53.37 6.47 39.87
N GLN A 32 54.10 5.38 40.12
CA GLN A 32 53.78 4.07 39.55
C GLN A 32 52.44 3.49 40.05
N ALA A 33 52.09 3.72 41.33
CA ALA A 33 50.82 3.26 41.89
C ALA A 33 49.62 4.00 41.28
N THR A 34 49.75 5.31 41.00
CA THR A 34 48.69 6.10 40.38
C THR A 34 48.48 5.76 38.90
N MET A 35 49.55 5.46 38.15
CA MET A 35 49.42 5.09 36.73
C MET A 35 48.65 3.77 36.51
N ASN A 36 48.79 2.81 37.42
CA ASN A 36 48.04 1.54 37.36
C ASN A 36 46.54 1.74 37.61
N TYR A 37 46.17 2.68 38.48
CA TYR A 37 44.76 2.97 38.78
C TYR A 37 44.07 3.66 37.58
N PHE A 38 44.73 4.63 36.96
CA PHE A 38 44.20 5.29 35.75
C PHE A 38 44.09 4.34 34.56
N SER A 39 45.04 3.40 34.40
CA SER A 39 44.97 2.39 33.35
C SER A 39 43.77 1.46 33.53
N LYS A 40 43.53 0.98 34.76
CA LYS A 40 42.36 0.16 35.08
C LYS A 40 41.05 0.92 34.89
N LEU A 41 40.99 2.19 35.29
CA LEU A 41 39.80 3.03 35.12
C LEU A 41 39.44 3.25 33.65
N ARG A 42 40.45 3.48 32.79
CA ARG A 42 40.27 3.60 31.33
C ARG A 42 39.75 2.31 30.72
N LEU A 43 40.25 1.16 31.13
CA LEU A 43 39.80 -0.14 30.63
C LEU A 43 38.33 -0.41 31.00
N VAL A 44 37.93 -0.12 32.24
CA VAL A 44 36.52 -0.23 32.66
C VAL A 44 35.60 0.69 31.85
N MET A 45 36.03 1.94 31.60
CA MET A 45 35.26 2.88 30.79
C MET A 45 35.08 2.40 29.35
N VAL A 46 36.12 1.85 28.72
CA VAL A 46 36.04 1.30 27.36
C VAL A 46 35.07 0.13 27.29
N ILE A 47 35.12 -0.78 28.27
CA ILE A 47 34.18 -1.90 28.36
C ILE A 47 32.74 -1.40 28.50
N PHE A 48 32.51 -0.43 29.40
CA PHE A 48 31.19 0.14 29.61
C PHE A 48 30.63 0.81 28.33
N CYS A 49 31.46 1.60 27.64
CA CYS A 49 31.11 2.17 26.34
C CYS A 49 30.81 1.09 25.30
N GLY A 50 31.58 0.00 25.26
CA GLY A 50 31.35 -1.13 24.38
C GLY A 50 29.98 -1.79 24.61
N ILE A 51 29.63 -2.04 25.88
CA ILE A 51 28.33 -2.60 26.27
C ILE A 51 27.19 -1.63 25.91
N LEU A 52 27.37 -0.34 26.12
CA LEU A 52 26.36 0.65 25.72
C LEU A 52 26.13 0.67 24.21
N VAL A 53 27.20 0.60 23.41
CA VAL A 53 27.08 0.57 21.95
C VAL A 53 26.38 -0.72 21.48
N THR A 54 26.76 -1.89 22.00
CA THR A 54 26.14 -3.16 21.59
C THR A 54 24.66 -3.23 21.97
N THR A 55 24.28 -2.74 23.16
CA THR A 55 22.86 -2.71 23.56
C THR A 55 22.02 -1.77 22.69
N ILE A 56 22.57 -0.62 22.26
CA ILE A 56 21.91 0.29 21.31
C ILE A 56 21.70 -0.40 19.95
N LEU A 57 22.74 -1.07 19.42
CA LEU A 57 22.65 -1.76 18.13
C LEU A 57 21.63 -2.90 18.15
N LEU A 58 21.62 -3.71 19.22
CA LEU A 58 20.63 -4.78 19.40
C LEU A 58 19.20 -4.23 19.48
N ARG A 59 19.00 -3.09 20.16
CA ARG A 59 17.69 -2.44 20.24
C ARG A 59 17.21 -1.95 18.88
N GLU A 60 18.10 -1.35 18.07
CA GLU A 60 17.77 -0.94 16.70
C GLU A 60 17.47 -2.16 15.81
N GLU A 61 18.21 -3.25 15.94
CA GLU A 61 17.96 -4.47 15.16
C GLU A 61 16.60 -5.10 15.50
N ILE A 62 16.25 -5.19 16.79
CA ILE A 62 14.95 -5.71 17.21
C ILE A 62 13.82 -4.80 16.70
N ALA A 63 13.98 -3.48 16.79
CA ALA A 63 13.01 -2.52 16.25
C ALA A 63 12.85 -2.68 14.73
N TRP A 64 13.95 -2.83 14.01
CA TRP A 64 13.97 -3.07 12.57
C TRP A 64 13.27 -4.38 12.17
N ARG A 65 13.50 -5.47 12.92
CA ARG A 65 12.81 -6.75 12.69
C ARG A 65 11.30 -6.65 12.91
N ARG A 66 10.85 -5.90 13.92
CA ARG A 66 9.41 -5.66 14.16
C ARG A 66 8.78 -4.89 13.01
N GLU A 67 9.46 -3.88 12.48
CA GLU A 67 8.96 -3.09 11.36
C GLU A 67 8.80 -3.95 10.10
N ARG A 68 9.79 -4.79 9.80
CA ARG A 68 9.68 -5.76 8.70
C ARG A 68 8.50 -6.71 8.87
N GLY A 69 8.31 -7.24 10.07
CA GLY A 69 7.16 -8.11 10.37
C GLY A 69 5.81 -7.42 10.18
N ARG A 70 5.72 -6.12 10.53
CA ARG A 70 4.52 -5.30 10.28
C ARG A 70 4.27 -5.10 8.80
N LEU A 71 5.28 -4.69 8.04
CA LEU A 71 5.17 -4.51 6.59
C LEU A 71 4.77 -5.81 5.88
N GLU A 72 5.35 -6.94 6.26
CA GLU A 72 4.95 -8.24 5.71
C GLU A 72 3.49 -8.60 6.05
N ALA A 73 3.05 -8.31 7.27
CA ALA A 73 1.66 -8.52 7.67
C ALA A 73 0.68 -7.62 6.89
N GLU A 74 1.04 -6.35 6.68
CA GLU A 74 0.28 -5.39 5.87
C GLU A 74 0.21 -5.85 4.41
N ILE A 75 1.33 -6.29 3.81
CA ILE A 75 1.35 -6.83 2.45
C ILE A 75 0.45 -8.07 2.35
N ARG A 76 0.51 -8.98 3.32
CA ARG A 76 -0.36 -10.18 3.34
C ARG A 76 -1.83 -9.81 3.49
N ALA A 77 -2.16 -8.83 4.33
CA ALA A 77 -3.53 -8.34 4.49
C ALA A 77 -4.03 -7.69 3.19
N ALA A 78 -3.22 -6.85 2.54
CA ALA A 78 -3.54 -6.25 1.25
C ALA A 78 -3.74 -7.32 0.15
N GLN A 79 -2.88 -8.34 0.11
CA GLN A 79 -3.03 -9.47 -0.80
C GLN A 79 -4.31 -10.28 -0.54
N ALA A 80 -4.71 -10.45 0.73
CA ALA A 80 -5.96 -11.14 1.07
C ALA A 80 -7.18 -10.36 0.56
N VAL A 81 -7.21 -9.04 0.78
CA VAL A 81 -8.28 -8.16 0.26
C VAL A 81 -8.35 -8.21 -1.27
N ALA A 82 -7.20 -8.18 -1.95
CA ALA A 82 -7.15 -8.28 -3.42
C ALA A 82 -7.67 -9.63 -3.93
N ARG A 83 -7.34 -10.74 -3.25
CA ARG A 83 -7.85 -12.08 -3.59
C ARG A 83 -9.35 -12.18 -3.40
N GLU A 84 -9.87 -11.62 -2.30
CA GLU A 84 -11.31 -11.59 -1.99
C GLU A 84 -12.08 -10.73 -3.00
N ALA A 85 -11.54 -9.57 -3.38
CA ALA A 85 -12.10 -8.76 -4.46
C ALA A 85 -12.13 -9.53 -5.79
N GLY A 86 -11.06 -10.25 -6.12
CA GLY A 86 -11.00 -11.09 -7.32
C GLY A 86 -11.99 -12.26 -7.31
N SER A 87 -12.27 -12.87 -6.16
CA SER A 87 -13.32 -13.90 -6.07
C SER A 87 -14.71 -13.32 -6.26
N ARG A 88 -15.00 -12.15 -5.68
CA ARG A 88 -16.29 -11.46 -5.89
C ARG A 88 -16.52 -11.13 -7.36
N GLN A 89 -15.48 -10.68 -8.06
CA GLN A 89 -15.57 -10.35 -9.48
C GLN A 89 -15.86 -11.60 -10.33
N ARG A 90 -15.12 -12.70 -10.12
CA ARG A 90 -15.39 -13.97 -10.81
C ARG A 90 -16.79 -14.51 -10.54
N GLN A 91 -17.28 -14.37 -9.31
CA GLN A 91 -18.63 -14.80 -8.96
C GLN A 91 -19.67 -14.00 -9.75
N ARG A 92 -19.59 -12.66 -9.76
CA ARG A 92 -20.49 -11.81 -10.56
C ARG A 92 -20.42 -12.10 -12.06
N GLU A 93 -19.22 -12.33 -12.59
CA GLU A 93 -19.04 -12.71 -13.99
C GLU A 93 -19.70 -14.06 -14.30
N SER A 94 -19.58 -15.04 -13.40
CA SER A 94 -20.25 -16.34 -13.55
C SER A 94 -21.77 -16.21 -13.48
N GLU A 95 -22.30 -15.38 -12.58
CA GLU A 95 -23.74 -15.10 -12.47
C GLU A 95 -24.26 -14.40 -13.73
N LEU A 96 -23.52 -13.41 -14.26
CA LEU A 96 -23.86 -12.74 -15.51
C LEU A 96 -23.85 -13.72 -16.70
N GLN A 97 -22.83 -14.59 -16.79
CA GLN A 97 -22.77 -15.60 -17.84
C GLN A 97 -23.92 -16.60 -17.74
N GLN A 98 -24.28 -17.03 -16.52
CA GLN A 98 -25.44 -17.89 -16.30
C GLN A 98 -26.74 -17.21 -16.72
N ALA A 99 -26.94 -15.94 -16.35
CA ALA A 99 -28.12 -15.18 -16.77
C ALA A 99 -28.20 -15.04 -18.30
N LEU A 100 -27.08 -14.75 -18.97
CA LEU A 100 -27.03 -14.66 -20.43
C LEU A 100 -27.31 -16.01 -21.10
N ARG A 101 -26.83 -17.13 -20.54
CA ARG A 101 -27.15 -18.47 -21.03
C ARG A 101 -28.63 -18.79 -20.87
N GLN A 102 -29.23 -18.49 -19.72
CA GLN A 102 -30.67 -18.67 -19.50
C GLN A 102 -31.50 -17.83 -20.49
N ILE A 103 -31.07 -16.62 -20.81
CA ILE A 103 -31.72 -15.78 -21.83
C ILE A 103 -31.60 -16.43 -23.21
N ALA A 104 -30.40 -16.92 -23.57
CA ALA A 104 -30.18 -17.61 -24.86
C ALA A 104 -31.02 -18.89 -24.98
N GLU A 105 -31.12 -19.68 -23.91
CA GLU A 105 -31.98 -20.87 -23.87
C GLU A 105 -33.46 -20.50 -24.04
N ARG A 106 -33.93 -19.43 -23.38
CA ARG A 106 -35.30 -18.93 -23.54
C ARG A 106 -35.59 -18.44 -24.96
N LYS A 107 -34.60 -17.87 -25.67
CA LYS A 107 -34.72 -17.54 -27.10
C LYS A 107 -34.89 -18.78 -27.96
N LEU A 108 -34.14 -19.84 -27.66
CA LEU A 108 -34.21 -21.09 -28.42
C LEU A 108 -35.50 -21.89 -28.17
N GLN A 109 -36.07 -21.82 -26.96
CA GLN A 109 -37.29 -22.54 -26.60
C GLN A 109 -38.56 -21.96 -27.27
N VAL A 110 -38.55 -20.68 -27.63
CA VAL A 110 -39.73 -20.00 -28.19
C VAL A 110 -39.52 -19.79 -29.69
N ASN A 111 -39.85 -20.82 -30.49
CA ASN A 111 -39.74 -20.73 -31.95
C ASN A 111 -41.07 -20.53 -32.65
N THR A 112 -42.20 -20.83 -31.99
CA THR A 112 -43.51 -20.68 -32.59
C THR A 112 -44.20 -19.39 -32.12
N PRO A 113 -44.91 -18.67 -33.00
CA PRO A 113 -45.58 -17.42 -32.65
C PRO A 113 -46.66 -17.58 -31.56
N ARG A 114 -47.26 -18.78 -31.41
CA ARG A 114 -48.19 -19.09 -30.30
C ARG A 114 -47.48 -19.15 -28.95
N GLU A 115 -46.32 -19.80 -28.86
CA GLU A 115 -45.51 -19.84 -27.63
C GLU A 115 -45.00 -18.44 -27.25
N VAL A 116 -44.70 -17.59 -28.24
CA VAL A 116 -44.33 -16.19 -27.99
C VAL A 116 -45.45 -15.46 -27.25
N VAL A 117 -46.70 -15.58 -27.69
CA VAL A 117 -47.85 -14.89 -27.06
C VAL A 117 -48.09 -15.35 -25.62
N GLU A 118 -47.81 -16.61 -25.29
CA GLU A 118 -47.91 -17.12 -23.91
C GLU A 118 -46.73 -16.68 -23.03
N ALA A 119 -45.53 -16.56 -23.60
CA ALA A 119 -44.33 -16.13 -22.88
C ALA A 119 -44.21 -14.60 -22.74
N PHE A 120 -44.79 -13.84 -23.67
CA PHE A 120 -44.70 -12.37 -23.76
C PHE A 120 -45.11 -11.63 -22.48
N PRO A 121 -46.23 -11.99 -21.80
CA PRO A 121 -46.68 -11.31 -20.59
C PRO A 121 -45.70 -11.41 -19.42
N ARG A 122 -44.80 -12.41 -19.42
CA ARG A 122 -43.77 -12.58 -18.39
C ARG A 122 -42.57 -11.63 -18.58
N VAL A 123 -42.40 -11.12 -19.79
CA VAL A 123 -41.25 -10.28 -20.19
C VAL A 123 -41.66 -8.82 -20.28
N LEU A 124 -42.90 -8.55 -20.75
CA LEU A 124 -43.55 -7.25 -20.70
C LEU A 124 -44.89 -7.35 -19.97
N PRO A 125 -45.10 -6.64 -18.85
CA PRO A 125 -46.43 -6.54 -18.24
C PRO A 125 -47.33 -5.69 -19.15
N LEU A 126 -48.14 -6.36 -19.98
CA LEU A 126 -49.10 -5.71 -20.86
C LEU A 126 -50.45 -5.54 -20.15
N PRO A 127 -51.10 -4.37 -20.26
CA PRO A 127 -52.43 -4.13 -19.67
C PRO A 127 -53.59 -4.81 -20.43
N ALA A 128 -53.36 -5.39 -21.63
CA ALA A 128 -54.37 -6.14 -22.39
C ALA A 128 -53.74 -7.31 -23.19
N PRO A 129 -54.45 -8.45 -23.37
CA PRO A 129 -53.95 -9.63 -24.08
C PRO A 129 -53.84 -9.41 -25.60
N ILE A 130 -52.75 -9.86 -26.21
CA ILE A 130 -52.51 -9.83 -27.66
C ILE A 130 -53.21 -11.05 -28.29
N THR A 131 -54.04 -10.83 -29.30
CA THR A 131 -54.70 -11.90 -30.07
C THR A 131 -54.03 -12.05 -31.44
N LEU A 132 -53.63 -13.26 -31.82
CA LEU A 132 -53.10 -13.56 -33.16
C LEU A 132 -54.23 -13.48 -34.19
N PRO A 133 -54.03 -12.86 -35.37
CA PRO A 133 -54.99 -12.99 -36.47
C PRO A 133 -55.04 -14.44 -36.93
N ALA A 134 -56.24 -15.02 -36.91
CA ALA A 134 -56.51 -16.26 -37.61
C ALA A 134 -56.33 -16.01 -39.12
N GLU A 135 -55.71 -16.97 -39.78
CA GLU A 135 -55.40 -17.01 -41.20
C GLU A 135 -56.68 -16.99 -42.04
N GLU A 136 -57.22 -15.81 -42.37
CA GLU A 136 -58.29 -15.69 -43.37
C GLU A 136 -58.32 -14.30 -44.05
N ALA A 137 -58.06 -14.33 -45.36
CA ALA A 137 -58.56 -13.44 -46.42
C ALA A 137 -58.08 -11.96 -46.54
N ARG A 138 -57.26 -11.73 -47.59
CA ARG A 138 -57.32 -10.66 -48.62
C ARG A 138 -57.71 -9.21 -48.19
N GLN A 139 -56.70 -8.32 -48.15
CA GLN A 139 -56.54 -6.90 -48.65
C GLN A 139 -57.78 -5.94 -48.83
N PRO A 140 -57.64 -4.58 -48.89
CA PRO A 140 -56.43 -3.76 -49.17
C PRO A 140 -56.20 -2.43 -48.35
N GLU A 141 -54.96 -1.93 -48.46
CA GLU A 141 -54.39 -0.56 -48.45
C GLU A 141 -55.11 0.69 -47.86
N GLY A 142 -54.36 1.49 -47.05
CA GLY A 142 -54.58 2.93 -46.78
C GLY A 142 -53.73 3.52 -45.62
N PRO A 143 -53.21 4.77 -45.66
CA PRO A 143 -51.84 5.10 -45.21
C PRO A 143 -51.66 5.90 -43.88
N GLN A 144 -50.48 5.71 -43.23
CA GLN A 144 -49.57 6.62 -42.48
C GLN A 144 -50.15 7.68 -41.49
N ALA A 145 -49.53 8.14 -40.38
CA ALA A 145 -48.34 7.86 -39.57
C ALA A 145 -48.40 8.80 -38.31
N ASN A 146 -47.46 8.59 -37.37
CA ASN A 146 -46.89 9.56 -36.39
C ASN A 146 -47.29 9.45 -34.90
N GLY A 147 -46.37 8.88 -34.11
CA GLY A 147 -45.56 9.58 -33.11
C GLY A 147 -46.21 10.26 -31.89
N ALA A 148 -45.90 9.68 -30.70
CA ALA A 148 -45.53 10.32 -29.42
C ALA A 148 -46.37 9.93 -28.18
N SER A 149 -45.72 9.11 -27.34
CA SER A 149 -45.73 8.99 -25.86
C SER A 149 -46.98 9.37 -25.03
N ALA A 150 -47.54 8.31 -24.42
CA ALA A 150 -47.89 8.14 -23.01
C ALA A 150 -48.37 9.35 -22.18
N GLN A 151 -49.68 9.37 -21.88
CA GLN A 151 -50.18 9.28 -20.50
C GLN A 151 -51.70 9.06 -20.44
N ALA A 152 -52.09 8.09 -19.61
CA ALA A 152 -53.35 7.96 -18.90
C ALA A 152 -54.65 8.19 -19.69
N LEU A 153 -55.16 7.14 -20.33
CA LEU A 153 -56.59 6.84 -20.32
C LEU A 153 -56.73 5.33 -20.41
N ALA A 154 -57.57 4.74 -19.56
CA ALA A 154 -58.10 3.39 -19.76
C ALA A 154 -59.03 3.42 -20.97
N VAL A 155 -58.46 3.61 -22.16
CA VAL A 155 -59.11 3.35 -23.43
C VAL A 155 -59.19 1.84 -23.51
N LYS A 156 -60.38 1.32 -23.80
CA LYS A 156 -60.55 -0.06 -24.24
C LYS A 156 -59.87 -0.12 -25.62
N LEU A 157 -58.54 -0.32 -25.64
CA LEU A 157 -57.79 -0.36 -26.88
C LEU A 157 -58.32 -1.56 -27.68
N PRO A 158 -58.67 -1.38 -28.98
CA PRO A 158 -58.94 -2.53 -29.83
C PRO A 158 -57.69 -3.42 -29.82
N ALA A 159 -57.90 -4.74 -29.78
CA ALA A 159 -56.81 -5.69 -29.86
C ALA A 159 -55.95 -5.34 -31.09
N ALA A 160 -54.74 -4.85 -30.85
CA ALA A 160 -53.84 -4.47 -31.92
C ALA A 160 -53.38 -5.74 -32.60
N THR A 161 -53.82 -5.94 -33.85
CA THR A 161 -53.45 -7.08 -34.68
C THR A 161 -51.98 -6.92 -35.06
N LEU A 162 -51.09 -7.55 -34.29
CA LEU A 162 -49.66 -7.60 -34.61
C LEU A 162 -49.44 -8.65 -35.71
N PRO A 163 -48.78 -8.28 -36.82
CA PRO A 163 -48.37 -9.25 -37.84
C PRO A 163 -47.46 -10.31 -37.21
N VAL A 164 -47.68 -11.57 -37.59
CA VAL A 164 -47.03 -12.74 -36.99
C VAL A 164 -45.51 -12.71 -37.23
N GLU A 165 -45.11 -12.05 -38.32
CA GLU A 165 -43.74 -11.85 -38.79
C GLU A 165 -42.91 -10.98 -37.82
N ASP A 166 -43.53 -9.99 -37.17
CA ASP A 166 -42.84 -9.04 -36.29
C ASP A 166 -42.77 -9.50 -34.83
N LEU A 167 -43.56 -10.52 -34.48
CA LEU A 167 -43.69 -10.99 -33.10
C LEU A 167 -42.38 -11.57 -32.54
N LYS A 168 -41.63 -12.29 -33.39
CA LYS A 168 -40.34 -12.90 -33.01
C LYS A 168 -39.22 -11.86 -32.89
N PRO A 169 -38.98 -10.97 -33.87
CA PRO A 169 -38.03 -9.86 -33.71
C PRO A 169 -38.32 -8.99 -32.47
N LEU A 170 -39.59 -8.73 -32.17
CA LEU A 170 -39.98 -7.94 -31.00
C LEU A 170 -39.63 -8.68 -29.69
N TYR A 171 -39.92 -9.98 -29.61
CA TYR A 171 -39.54 -10.80 -28.46
C TYR A 171 -38.02 -10.86 -28.28
N ASP A 172 -37.27 -11.13 -29.35
CA ASP A 172 -35.81 -11.18 -29.31
C ASP A 172 -35.21 -9.84 -28.88
N PHE A 173 -35.75 -8.72 -29.38
CA PHE A 173 -35.34 -7.37 -28.98
C PHE A 173 -35.58 -7.11 -27.49
N THR A 174 -36.71 -7.56 -26.93
CA THR A 174 -36.97 -7.39 -25.49
C THR A 174 -35.98 -8.18 -24.63
N LEU A 175 -35.61 -9.39 -25.04
CA LEU A 175 -34.61 -10.20 -24.36
C LEU A 175 -33.19 -9.61 -24.53
N ASP A 176 -32.86 -9.05 -25.68
CA ASP A 176 -31.59 -8.33 -25.88
C ASP A 176 -31.53 -7.05 -25.06
N CYS A 177 -32.64 -6.33 -24.91
CA CYS A 177 -32.73 -5.18 -24.02
C CYS A 177 -32.45 -5.59 -22.56
N GLN A 178 -32.99 -6.72 -22.10
CA GLN A 178 -32.72 -7.26 -20.77
C GLN A 178 -31.24 -7.66 -20.60
N ALA A 179 -30.68 -8.34 -21.60
CA ALA A 179 -29.26 -8.70 -21.60
C ALA A 179 -28.35 -7.46 -21.57
N CYS A 180 -28.69 -6.43 -22.33
CA CYS A 180 -27.96 -5.16 -22.36
C CYS A 180 -28.04 -4.43 -21.01
N LYS A 181 -29.23 -4.37 -20.39
CA LYS A 181 -29.41 -3.81 -19.04
C LYS A 181 -28.59 -4.55 -17.99
N ALA A 182 -28.55 -5.88 -18.06
CA ALA A 182 -27.73 -6.69 -17.15
C ALA A 182 -26.23 -6.40 -17.32
N ARG A 183 -25.75 -6.26 -18.56
CA ARG A 183 -24.37 -5.87 -18.86
C ARG A 183 -24.03 -4.47 -18.35
N LEU A 184 -24.95 -3.53 -18.50
CA LEU A 184 -24.79 -2.16 -18.02
C LEU A 184 -24.71 -2.11 -16.50
N ALA A 185 -25.60 -2.81 -15.79
CA ALA A 185 -25.53 -2.89 -14.33
C ALA A 185 -24.21 -3.52 -13.84
N ALA A 186 -23.72 -4.55 -14.54
CA ALA A 186 -22.43 -5.17 -14.23
C ALA A 186 -21.25 -4.20 -14.45
N SER A 187 -21.26 -3.40 -15.53
CA SER A 187 -20.20 -2.43 -15.81
C SER A 187 -20.23 -1.25 -14.82
N GLU A 188 -21.42 -0.76 -14.43
CA GLU A 188 -21.57 0.27 -13.40
C GLU A 188 -21.02 -0.19 -12.04
N ALA A 189 -21.31 -1.44 -11.64
CA ALA A 189 -20.74 -2.03 -10.43
C ALA A 189 -19.21 -2.12 -10.50
N THR A 190 -18.67 -2.45 -11.68
CA THR A 190 -17.21 -2.54 -11.89
C THR A 190 -16.56 -1.16 -11.80
N LEU A 191 -17.19 -0.13 -12.37
CA LEU A 191 -16.71 1.25 -12.25
C LEU A 191 -16.73 1.74 -10.80
N ALA A 192 -17.74 1.38 -10.01
CA ALA A 192 -17.78 1.72 -8.59
C ALA A 192 -16.62 1.05 -7.83
N ASP A 193 -16.35 -0.23 -8.11
CA ASP A 193 -15.26 -0.98 -7.49
C ASP A 193 -13.88 -0.40 -7.88
N GLU A 194 -13.66 -0.05 -9.15
CA GLU A 194 -12.42 0.58 -9.60
C GLU A 194 -12.21 1.99 -9.02
N ARG A 195 -13.29 2.77 -8.86
CA ARG A 195 -13.23 4.06 -8.15
C ARG A 195 -12.85 3.89 -6.69
N GLN A 196 -13.33 2.83 -6.03
CA GLN A 196 -12.92 2.54 -4.65
C GLN A 196 -11.45 2.12 -4.58
N LYS A 197 -10.96 1.33 -5.54
CA LYS A 197 -9.55 0.97 -5.65
C LYS A 197 -8.67 2.20 -5.88
N SER A 198 -9.05 3.10 -6.78
CA SER A 198 -8.26 4.32 -7.04
C SER A 198 -8.19 5.21 -5.79
N LEU A 199 -9.29 5.38 -5.07
CA LEU A 199 -9.30 6.13 -3.80
C LEU A 199 -8.44 5.47 -2.71
N ALA A 200 -8.37 4.13 -2.68
CA ALA A 200 -7.48 3.42 -1.77
C ALA A 200 -6.00 3.65 -2.13
N VAL A 201 -5.63 3.51 -3.40
CA VAL A 201 -4.26 3.76 -3.89
C VAL A 201 -3.84 5.21 -3.68
N GLU A 202 -4.73 6.17 -3.91
CA GLU A 202 -4.44 7.59 -3.63
C GLU A 202 -4.14 7.84 -2.15
N ARG A 203 -4.84 7.16 -1.23
CA ARG A 203 -4.55 7.25 0.21
C ARG A 203 -3.20 6.65 0.56
N GLU A 204 -2.82 5.53 -0.06
CA GLU A 204 -1.50 4.92 0.10
C GLU A 204 -0.41 5.87 -0.40
N LEU A 205 -0.54 6.39 -1.63
CA LEU A 205 0.40 7.36 -2.19
C LEU A 205 0.48 8.65 -1.34
N ALA A 206 -0.63 9.13 -0.78
CA ALA A 206 -0.63 10.28 0.12
C ALA A 206 0.07 9.96 1.46
N ALA A 207 -0.09 8.74 1.98
CA ALA A 207 0.62 8.28 3.17
C ALA A 207 2.12 8.14 2.89
N GLU A 208 2.51 7.56 1.76
CA GLU A 208 3.90 7.49 1.31
C GLU A 208 4.50 8.88 1.08
N ALA A 209 3.77 9.81 0.47
CA ALA A 209 4.21 11.19 0.31
C ALA A 209 4.40 11.89 1.67
N LYS A 210 3.53 11.61 2.65
CA LYS A 210 3.69 12.10 4.03
C LYS A 210 4.87 11.45 4.74
N LEU A 211 5.13 10.16 4.53
CA LEU A 211 6.29 9.46 5.08
C LEU A 211 7.60 9.92 4.41
N ALA A 212 7.60 10.16 3.11
CA ALA A 212 8.73 10.74 2.37
C ALA A 212 9.03 12.16 2.86
N ARG A 213 7.99 12.96 3.18
CA ARG A 213 8.12 14.29 3.79
C ARG A 213 8.43 14.25 5.29
N GLY A 214 8.06 13.20 6.01
CA GLY A 214 8.05 13.14 7.49
C GLY A 214 9.00 12.15 8.15
N GLY A 215 9.68 11.28 7.39
CA GLY A 215 10.69 10.34 7.92
C GLY A 215 12.13 10.79 7.72
N GLY A 216 12.36 11.86 6.96
CA GLY A 216 13.66 12.14 6.34
C GLY A 216 14.46 13.31 6.92
N PHE A 217 13.85 14.31 7.54
CA PHE A 217 14.62 15.44 8.11
C PHE A 217 14.95 15.20 9.58
N TRP A 218 13.94 14.94 10.41
CA TRP A 218 14.13 14.79 11.86
C TRP A 218 14.90 13.54 12.26
N ARG A 219 14.66 12.38 11.64
CA ARG A 219 15.48 11.17 11.89
C ARG A 219 16.90 11.27 11.35
N ARG A 220 17.16 12.08 10.32
CA ARG A 220 18.53 12.36 9.84
C ARG A 220 19.20 13.39 10.74
N ALA A 221 18.48 14.42 11.19
CA ALA A 221 18.94 15.40 12.16
C ALA A 221 19.25 14.76 13.52
N GLU A 222 18.45 13.82 13.99
CA GLU A 222 18.69 13.07 15.22
C GLU A 222 19.93 12.16 15.10
N ARG A 223 20.09 11.47 13.96
CA ARG A 223 21.31 10.70 13.68
C ARG A 223 22.55 11.59 13.56
N ALA A 224 22.43 12.75 12.91
CA ALA A 224 23.52 13.72 12.82
C ALA A 224 23.87 14.29 14.22
N ALA A 225 22.87 14.66 15.02
CA ALA A 225 23.03 15.16 16.37
C ALA A 225 23.76 14.15 17.27
N LYS A 226 23.49 12.85 17.12
CA LYS A 226 24.21 11.79 17.84
C LYS A 226 25.71 11.79 17.50
N TRP A 227 26.08 11.96 16.24
CA TRP A 227 27.49 12.08 15.83
C TRP A 227 28.14 13.38 16.34
N PHE A 228 27.41 14.49 16.38
CA PHE A 228 27.91 15.73 16.97
C PHE A 228 28.19 15.61 18.47
N VAL A 229 27.35 14.90 19.23
CA VAL A 229 27.60 14.65 20.65
C VAL A 229 28.84 13.78 20.86
N VAL A 230 29.02 12.74 20.04
CA VAL A 230 30.23 11.89 20.09
C VAL A 230 31.49 12.68 19.71
N GLY A 231 31.43 13.50 18.66
CA GLY A 231 32.55 14.36 18.24
C GLY A 231 32.90 15.42 19.28
N ALA A 232 31.90 16.03 19.92
CA ALA A 232 32.11 17.01 20.99
C ALA A 232 32.75 16.37 22.23
N ALA A 233 32.31 15.18 22.63
CA ALA A 233 32.92 14.44 23.74
C ALA A 233 34.38 14.06 23.44
N ALA A 234 34.68 13.62 22.22
CA ALA A 234 36.06 13.32 21.80
C ALA A 234 36.95 14.59 21.80
N GLY A 235 36.43 15.71 21.33
CA GLY A 235 37.14 17.00 21.33
C GLY A 235 37.45 17.51 22.73
N ALA A 236 36.52 17.36 23.69
CA ALA A 236 36.73 17.76 25.08
C ALA A 236 37.83 16.93 25.77
N ILE A 237 37.92 15.63 25.47
CA ILE A 237 38.97 14.75 25.99
C ILE A 237 40.34 15.12 25.38
N ALA A 238 40.39 15.44 24.08
CA ALA A 238 41.62 15.88 23.43
C ALA A 238 42.13 17.24 23.96
N ALA A 239 41.21 18.17 24.25
CA ALA A 239 41.56 19.48 24.80
C ALA A 239 42.08 19.41 26.25
N SER A 240 41.55 18.49 27.06
CA SER A 240 42.03 18.28 28.43
C SER A 240 43.36 17.53 28.51
N ALA A 241 43.74 16.76 27.49
CA ALA A 241 45.04 16.09 27.40
C ALA A 241 46.19 17.03 26.97
N ARG A 242 45.89 18.26 26.56
CA ARG A 242 46.87 19.26 26.09
C ARG A 242 47.21 20.34 27.13
N ARG A 243 46.56 20.31 28.31
CA ARG A 243 46.93 21.10 29.49
C ARG A 243 47.70 20.23 30.48
#